data_AF-A0A920UGA3-F1
#
_entry.id   AF-A0A920UGA3-F1
#
_cell.length_a   1.000
_cell.length_b   1.000
_cell.length_c   1.000
_cell.angle_alpha   90.00
_cell.angle_beta   90.00
_cell.angle_gamma   90.00
#
_symmetry.space_group_name_H-M   'P 1'
#
loop_
_entity.id
_entity.type
_entity.pdbx_description
1 polymer ?
#
loop_
_entity_poly.entity_id
_entity_poly.type
_entity_poly.pdbx_seq_one_letter_code
_entity_poly.pdbx_strand_id
1 'polypeptide(L)' 'MGCGTWGRNSISDNLNYRHFLNIVRVVHPVTPVEPSEEEIFGDFWEKYGR' A
#
# COMPACT_ATOMS: atom_id res chain seq x y z
N MET A 1 22.91 7.92 -8.22
CA MET A 1 23.03 8.31 -6.80
C MET A 1 21.73 8.97 -6.39
N GLY A 2 20.80 8.23 -5.81
CA GLY A 2 19.64 8.79 -5.14
C GLY A 2 19.98 9.06 -3.67
N CYS A 3 19.99 10.31 -3.24
CA CYS A 3 20.21 10.66 -1.82
C CYS A 3 18.90 10.95 -1.07
N GLY A 4 17.77 10.52 -1.63
CA GLY A 4 16.44 10.74 -1.09
C GLY A 4 16.13 12.21 -0.81
N THR A 5 15.12 12.45 0.03
CA THR A 5 14.66 13.79 0.38
C THR A 5 15.73 14.60 1.12
N TRP A 6 16.62 13.95 1.86
CA TRP A 6 17.74 14.59 2.57
C TRP A 6 18.74 15.24 1.62
N GLY A 7 19.01 14.60 0.48
CA GLY A 7 19.83 15.16 -0.59
C GLY A 7 19.03 15.92 -1.66
N ARG A 8 17.77 16.28 -1.39
CA ARG A 8 16.84 16.94 -2.33
C ARG A 8 16.64 16.17 -3.65
N ASN A 9 16.65 14.83 -3.59
CA ASN A 9 16.34 13.95 -4.72
C ASN A 9 14.96 13.28 -4.54
N SER A 10 14.28 12.98 -5.65
CA SER A 10 13.00 12.26 -5.66
C SER A 10 13.13 10.75 -5.45
N ILE A 11 14.36 10.21 -5.51
CA ILE A 11 14.66 8.79 -5.35
C ILE A 11 15.84 8.58 -4.40
N SER A 12 15.84 7.44 -3.71
CA SER A 12 16.91 7.02 -2.79
C SER A 12 17.77 5.89 -3.34
N ASP A 13 17.40 5.32 -4.49
CA ASP A 13 18.08 4.20 -5.12
C ASP A 13 18.98 4.66 -6.28
N ASN A 14 19.62 3.68 -6.94
CA ASN A 14 20.45 3.95 -8.09
C ASN A 14 19.59 4.15 -9.35
N LEU A 15 19.76 5.31 -9.98
CA LEU A 15 19.13 5.65 -11.25
C LEU A 15 19.36 4.53 -12.28
N ASN A 16 18.27 4.09 -12.88
CA ASN A 16 18.21 3.05 -13.90
C ASN A 16 16.98 3.26 -14.79
N TYR A 17 16.85 2.48 -15.86
CA TYR A 17 15.82 2.65 -16.88
C TYR A 17 14.37 2.69 -16.34
N ARG A 18 14.07 2.05 -15.21
CA ARG A 18 12.71 2.03 -14.62
C ARG A 18 12.22 3.43 -14.24
N HIS A 19 13.13 4.33 -13.91
CA HIS A 19 12.81 5.73 -13.57
C HIS A 19 12.34 6.55 -14.77
N PHE A 20 12.52 6.04 -15.98
CA PHE A 20 12.11 6.68 -17.23
C PHE A 20 10.87 6.03 -17.85
N LEU A 21 10.25 5.07 -17.16
CA LEU A 21 9.06 4.39 -17.62
C LEU A 21 7.89 4.68 -16.69
N ASN A 22 6.76 5.09 -17.27
CA ASN A 22 5.50 5.14 -16.54
C ASN A 22 4.88 3.73 -16.48
N ILE A 23 4.39 3.34 -15.30
CA ILE A 23 3.68 2.06 -15.12
C ILE A 23 2.18 2.33 -15.21
N VAL A 24 1.54 1.73 -16.21
CA VAL A 24 0.07 1.68 -16.30
C VAL A 24 -0.41 0.38 -15.67
N ARG A 25 -1.33 0.47 -14.70
CA ARG A 25 -1.99 -0.70 -14.10
C ARG A 25 -3.36 -0.89 -14.73
N VAL A 26 -3.53 -1.99 -15.44
CA VAL A 26 -4.84 -2.43 -15.96
C VAL A 26 -5.48 -3.30 -14.89
N VAL A 27 -6.67 -2.90 -14.43
CA VAL A 27 -7.42 -3.60 -13.39
C VAL A 27 -8.83 -3.92 -13.88
N HIS A 28 -9.41 -4.98 -13.33
CA HIS A 28 -10.77 -5.42 -13.61
C HIS A 28 -11.52 -5.54 -12.28
N PRO A 29 -12.85 -5.31 -12.26
CA PRO A 29 -13.66 -5.62 -11.09
C PRO A 29 -13.51 -7.09 -10.70
N VAL A 30 -13.31 -7.34 -9.41
CA VAL A 30 -13.36 -8.67 -8.80
C VAL A 30 -14.55 -8.72 -7.84
N THR A 31 -15.10 -9.91 -7.62
CA THR A 31 -16.16 -10.07 -6.63
C THR A 31 -15.64 -9.64 -5.25
N PRO A 32 -16.32 -8.71 -4.54
CA PRO A 32 -15.92 -8.31 -3.20
C PRO A 32 -15.97 -9.50 -2.24
N VAL A 33 -14.93 -9.63 -1.42
CA VAL A 33 -14.90 -10.54 -0.28
C VAL A 33 -14.67 -9.65 0.94
N GLU A 34 -15.77 -9.07 1.42
CA GLU A 34 -15.75 -8.15 2.56
C GLU A 34 -15.94 -8.95 3.86
N PRO A 35 -15.00 -8.86 4.82
CA PRO A 35 -15.21 -9.41 6.14
C PRO A 35 -16.27 -8.61 6.90
N SER A 36 -17.06 -9.31 7.71
CA SER A 36 -18.01 -8.70 8.64
C SER A 36 -17.31 -7.99 9.80
N GLU A 37 -18.02 -7.06 10.45
CA GLU A 37 -17.50 -6.38 11.64
C GLU A 37 -17.17 -7.37 12.77
N GLU A 38 -18.00 -8.39 12.99
CA GLU A 38 -17.71 -9.47 13.93
C GLU A 38 -16.41 -10.23 13.58
N GLU A 39 -16.12 -10.51 12.30
CA GLU A 39 -14.86 -11.17 11.90
C GLU A 39 -13.63 -10.30 12.17
N ILE A 40 -13.77 -8.96 12.12
CA ILE A 40 -12.67 -8.04 12.36
C ILE A 40 -12.53 -7.72 13.86
N PHE A 41 -13.64 -7.52 14.57
CA PHE A 41 -13.69 -6.90 15.89
C PHE A 41 -14.30 -7.77 16.99
N GLY A 42 -14.80 -8.98 16.68
CA GLY A 42 -15.44 -9.87 17.64
C GLY A 42 -14.59 -10.12 18.89
N ASP A 43 -13.33 -10.53 18.69
CA ASP A 43 -12.37 -10.76 19.79
C ASP A 43 -12.12 -9.50 20.63
N PHE A 44 -12.14 -8.33 19.98
CA PHE A 44 -11.93 -7.05 20.67
C PHE A 44 -13.14 -6.69 21.54
N TRP A 45 -14.36 -6.83 21.02
CA TRP A 45 -15.59 -6.56 21.77
C TRP A 45 -15.85 -7.57 22.87
N GLU A 46 -15.50 -8.84 22.67
CA GLU A 46 -15.56 -9.85 23.72
C GLU A 46 -14.65 -9.46 24.91
N LYS A 47 -13.46 -8.94 24.61
CA LYS A 47 -12.46 -8.62 25.62
C LYS A 47 -12.69 -7.28 26.33
N TYR A 48 -13.22 -6.28 25.63
CA TYR A 48 -13.28 -4.90 26.13
C TYR A 48 -14.68 -4.28 26.17
N GLY A 49 -15.70 -5.00 25.68
CA GLY A 49 -17.04 -4.47 25.50
C GLY A 49 -17.19 -3.65 24.21
N ARG A 50 -18.44 -3.33 23.89
CA ARG A 50 -18.84 -2.54 22.73
C ARG A 50 -19.42 -1.19 23.15
#